data_AF-A0A963JGE6-F1
#
_entry.id   AF-A0A963JGE6-F1
#
_cell.length_a   1.000
_cell.length_b   1.000
_cell.length_c   1.000
_cell.angle_alpha   90.00
_cell.angle_beta   90.00
_cell.angle_gamma   90.00
#
_symmetry.space_group_name_H-M   'P 1'
#
loop_
_entity.id
_entity.type
_entity.pdbx_description
1 polymer ?
#
loop_
_entity_poly.entity_id
_entity_poly.type
_entity_poly.pdbx_seq_one_letter_code
_entity_poly.pdbx_strand_id
1 'polypeptide(L)' 'WTSPATGGRYPVRWRVQTPAGRFALRSLLDAQEMDGRAGTGTVYWEGLSELLDHSGRRLGLGYLEMTGYVGRLAV' A
#
# COMPACT_ATOMS: atom_id res chain seq x y z
N TRP A 1 7.53 -2.05 4.37
CA TRP A 1 7.65 -1.20 5.54
C TRP A 1 6.95 -1.85 6.71
N THR A 2 7.52 -1.80 7.91
CA THR A 2 6.88 -2.30 9.12
C THR A 2 6.53 -1.11 9.99
N SER A 3 5.27 -0.99 10.39
CA SER A 3 4.83 0.09 11.26
C SER A 3 5.44 -0.07 12.65
N PRO A 4 6.10 0.97 13.19
CA PRO A 4 6.52 0.98 14.58
C PRO A 4 5.34 1.15 15.55
N ALA A 5 4.19 1.65 15.10
CA ALA A 5 3.03 1.94 15.95
C ALA A 5 2.15 0.70 16.18
N THR A 6 1.96 -0.12 15.15
CA THR A 6 1.01 -1.25 15.18
C THR A 6 1.67 -2.60 14.96
N GLY A 7 2.94 -2.62 14.50
CA GLY A 7 3.64 -3.82 14.06
C GLY A 7 3.22 -4.34 12.68
N GLY A 8 2.28 -3.69 11.99
CA GLY A 8 1.81 -4.10 10.68
C GLY A 8 2.93 -4.12 9.63
N ARG A 9 3.06 -5.20 8.87
CA ARG A 9 4.09 -5.35 7.83
C ARG A 9 3.51 -5.17 6.44
N TYR A 10 3.63 -3.95 5.90
CA TYR A 10 3.07 -3.55 4.62
C TYR A 10 4.06 -3.71 3.47
N PRO A 11 3.72 -4.43 2.40
CA PRO A 11 4.52 -4.46 1.18
C PRO A 11 4.32 -3.17 0.39
N VAL A 12 5.07 -2.11 0.69
CA VAL A 12 4.91 -0.79 0.01
C VAL A 12 5.48 -0.74 -1.43
N ARG A 13 5.86 -1.88 -1.99
CA ARG A 13 6.39 -2.03 -3.37
C ARG A 13 5.83 -3.31 -3.99
N TRP A 14 5.09 -3.19 -5.07
CA TRP A 14 4.39 -4.28 -5.74
C TRP A 14 4.90 -4.47 -7.17
N ARG A 15 4.81 -5.71 -7.65
CA ARG A 15 4.81 -6.01 -9.09
C ARG A 15 3.39 -6.34 -9.49
N VAL A 16 2.85 -5.58 -10.44
CA VAL A 16 1.47 -5.73 -10.92
C VAL A 16 1.52 -6.30 -12.33
N GLN A 17 0.83 -7.40 -12.55
CA GLN A 17 0.69 -8.04 -13.86
C GLN A 17 -0.76 -7.89 -14.33
N THR A 18 -0.95 -7.35 -15.53
CA THR A 18 -2.26 -7.21 -16.16
C THR A 18 -2.16 -7.63 -17.62
N PRO A 19 -3.28 -7.80 -18.34
CA PRO A 19 -3.24 -7.99 -19.79
C PRO A 19 -2.54 -6.85 -20.56
N ALA A 20 -2.48 -5.65 -19.98
CA ALA A 20 -1.80 -4.50 -20.58
C ALA A 20 -0.27 -4.48 -20.34
N GLY A 21 0.25 -5.34 -19.46
CA GLY A 21 1.68 -5.44 -19.22
C GLY A 21 2.08 -5.66 -17.77
N ARG A 22 3.38 -5.47 -17.50
CA ARG A 22 3.98 -5.58 -16.17
C ARG A 22 4.39 -4.21 -15.69
N PHE A 23 4.01 -3.88 -14.46
CA PHE A 23 4.25 -2.58 -13.85
C PHE A 23 4.85 -2.75 -12.46
N ALA A 24 5.64 -1.76 -12.05
CA ALA A 24 6.01 -1.61 -10.65
C ALA A 24 5.15 -0.51 -10.03
N LEU A 25 4.52 -0.80 -8.90
CA LEU A 25 3.85 0.18 -8.08
C LEU A 25 4.67 0.35 -6.80
N ARG A 26 5.00 1.60 -6.43
CA ARG A 26 5.70 1.87 -5.17
C ARG A 26 5.10 3.07 -4.47
N SER A 27 5.06 3.00 -3.15
CA SER A 27 4.74 4.15 -2.33
C SER A 27 5.78 5.25 -2.49
N LEU A 28 5.33 6.51 -2.42
CA LEU A 28 6.21 7.68 -2.33
C LEU A 28 6.78 7.85 -0.92
N LEU A 29 6.05 7.43 0.11
CA LEU A 29 6.44 7.50 1.52
C LEU A 29 6.07 6.21 2.25
N ASP A 30 6.96 5.70 3.08
CA ASP A 30 6.75 4.43 3.76
C ASP A 30 5.65 4.48 4.83
N ALA A 31 5.66 5.52 5.67
CA ALA A 31 4.79 5.64 6.85
C ALA A 31 3.49 6.39 6.54
N GLN A 32 2.56 5.70 5.87
CA GLN A 32 1.21 6.19 5.55
C GLN A 32 0.14 5.25 6.15
N GLU A 33 0.38 4.78 7.37
CA GLU A 33 -0.58 3.99 8.14
C GLU A 33 -1.61 4.89 8.82
N MET A 34 -2.87 4.47 8.79
CA MET A 34 -3.98 5.10 9.48
C MET A 34 -4.62 4.07 10.43
N ASP A 35 -4.55 4.35 11.73
CA ASP A 35 -5.22 3.56 12.74
C ASP A 35 -6.71 3.93 12.85
N GLY A 36 -7.54 3.24 12.06
CA GLY A 36 -8.98 3.43 12.00
C GLY A 36 -9.78 2.63 13.04
N ARG A 37 -9.12 1.96 14.01
CA ARG A 37 -9.80 1.04 14.94
C ARG A 37 -10.95 1.67 15.74
N ALA A 38 -10.86 2.96 16.03
CA ALA A 38 -11.91 3.68 16.76
C ALA A 38 -13.17 3.99 15.91
N GLY A 39 -13.09 3.89 14.58
CA GLY A 39 -14.19 4.19 13.67
C GLY A 39 -14.59 2.99 12.81
N THR A 40 -13.72 2.61 11.87
CA THR A 40 -13.94 1.53 10.89
C THR A 40 -13.57 0.15 11.42
N GLY A 41 -13.00 0.07 12.62
CA GLY A 41 -12.67 -1.20 13.29
C GLY A 41 -11.41 -1.90 12.76
N THR A 42 -10.64 -1.26 11.88
CA THR A 42 -9.41 -1.84 11.31
C THR A 42 -8.31 -0.80 11.12
N VAL A 43 -7.08 -1.27 10.91
CA VAL A 43 -5.93 -0.44 10.54
C VAL A 43 -5.73 -0.52 9.04
N TYR A 44 -5.67 0.63 8.40
CA TYR A 44 -5.36 0.76 6.99
C TYR A 44 -3.94 1.25 6.79
N TRP A 45 -3.35 0.89 5.67
CA TRP A 45 -2.28 1.66 5.07
C TRP A 45 -2.84 2.27 3.80
N GLU A 46 -2.73 3.58 3.69
CA GLU A 46 -3.42 4.38 2.69
C GLU A 46 -2.45 5.45 2.21
N GLY A 47 -1.84 5.24 1.04
CA GLY A 47 -0.68 6.03 0.67
C GLY A 47 -0.53 6.37 -0.79
N LEU A 48 -0.04 7.59 -1.02
CA LEU A 48 0.35 8.12 -2.31
C LEU A 48 1.41 7.22 -2.94
N SER A 49 1.16 6.81 -4.18
CA SER A 49 1.96 5.83 -4.89
C SER A 49 2.21 6.28 -6.33
N GLU A 50 3.29 5.76 -6.93
CA GLU A 50 3.59 5.93 -8.34
C GLU A 50 3.56 4.59 -9.07
N LEU A 51 3.14 4.64 -10.34
CA LEU A 51 3.19 3.53 -11.28
C LEU A 51 4.36 3.74 -12.24
N LEU A 52 5.17 2.71 -12.43
CA LEU A 52 6.33 2.71 -13.30
C LEU A 52 6.18 1.63 -14.38
N ASP A 53 6.62 1.95 -15.59
CA ASP A 53 6.81 0.94 -16.65
C ASP A 53 8.06 0.08 -16.39
N HIS A 54 8.33 -0.87 -17.29
CA HIS A 54 9.44 -1.80 -17.17
C HIS A 54 10.84 -1.15 -17.17
N SER A 55 10.97 0.09 -17.63
CA SER A 55 12.24 0.82 -17.68
C SER A 55 12.38 1.76 -16.49
N GLY A 56 11.40 1.76 -15.58
CA GLY A 56 11.38 2.60 -14.39
C GLY A 56 10.87 4.01 -14.66
N ARG A 57 10.32 4.30 -15.85
CA ARG A 57 9.71 5.60 -16.14
C ARG A 57 8.34 5.68 -15.47
N ARG A 58 8.07 6.80 -14.80
CA ARG A 58 6.78 7.07 -14.18
C ARG A 58 5.70 7.24 -15.25
N LEU A 59 4.67 6.39 -15.14
CA LEU A 59 3.47 6.46 -15.97
C LEU A 59 2.37 7.31 -15.33
N GLY A 60 2.35 7.39 -14.00
CA GLY A 60 1.37 8.17 -13.28
C GLY A 60 1.52 8.11 -11.77
N LEU A 61 0.65 8.86 -11.10
CA LEU A 61 0.46 8.88 -9.65
C LEU A 61 -0.91 8.29 -9.33
N GLY A 62 -1.04 7.74 -8.13
CA GLY A 62 -2.28 7.17 -7.63
C GLY A 62 -2.23 6.88 -6.14
N TYR A 63 -3.09 5.97 -5.70
CA TYR A 63 -3.24 5.60 -4.30
C TYR A 63 -3.17 4.08 -4.15
N LEU A 64 -2.56 3.62 -3.08
CA LEU A 64 -2.58 2.22 -2.67
C LEU A 64 -3.23 2.14 -1.29
N GLU A 65 -4.27 1.32 -1.21
CA GLU A 65 -4.90 0.94 0.05
C GLU A 65 -4.56 -0.51 0.38
N MET A 66 -4.25 -0.77 1.64
CA MET A 66 -3.96 -2.09 2.18
C MET A 66 -4.62 -2.22 3.55
N THR A 67 -5.36 -3.32 3.75
CA THR A 67 -5.96 -3.67 5.04
C THR A 67 -5.66 -5.14 5.38
N GLY A 68 -5.91 -5.54 6.63
CA GLY A 68 -5.68 -6.92 7.09
C GLY A 68 -4.22 -7.26 7.44
N TYR A 69 -3.37 -6.25 7.56
CA TYR A 69 -1.96 -6.41 7.97
C TYR A 69 -1.73 -6.23 9.48
N VAL A 70 -2.77 -5.82 10.22
CA VAL A 70 -2.77 -5.69 11.68
C VAL A 70 -4.05 -6.32 12.21
N GLY A 71 -3.92 -7.37 13.03
CA GLY A 71 -5.06 -8.09 13.57
C GLY A 71 -5.88 -8.82 12.49
N ARG A 72 -6.96 -9.47 12.91
CA ARG A 72 -7.90 -10.14 12.00
C ARG A 72 -8.92 -9.11 11.53
N LEU A 73 -9.27 -9.14 10.25
CA LEU A 73 -10.41 -8.37 9.76
C LEU A 73 -11.67 -8.84 10.49
N ALA A 74 -12.40 -7.90 11.09
CA ALA A 74 -13.74 -8.17 11.59
C ALA A 74 -14.66 -8.39 10.38
N VAL A 75 -15.34 -9.53 10.36
CA VAL A 75 -16.33 -9.90 9.34
C VAL A 75 -17.68 -9.99 10.01
#